data_AF-A0A7S0CGH9-F1
#
_entry.id   AF-A0A7S0CGH9-F1
#
_cell.length_a   1.000
_cell.length_b   1.000
_cell.length_c   1.000
_cell.angle_alpha   90.00
_cell.angle_beta   90.00
_cell.angle_gamma   90.00
#
_symmetry.space_group_name_H-M   'P 1'
#
loop_
_entity.id
_entity.type
_entity.pdbx_description
1 polymer ?
#
loop_
_entity_poly.entity_id
_entity_poly.type
_entity_poly.pdbx_seq_one_letter_code
_entity_poly.pdbx_strand_id
1 'polypeptide(L)'
;EGGVTAVSGIGNEGTLRLKSAACQSDTRPILQGCKCQACVNGYTRARLHGMLKKNKAAGVALALAVRFVTMHNVCYMQDLTKRMRQAIMEETHESFCRGFLNQLFPSGNVPQWAQDALTAAGILI
;
A
#
# COMPACT_ATOMS: atom_id res chain seq x y z
N GLU A 1 9.65 14.61 1.76
CA GLU A 1 9.12 13.35 2.27
C GLU A 1 7.84 12.82 1.58
N GLY A 2 7.04 13.61 0.86
CA GLY A 2 5.87 13.07 0.13
C GLY A 2 6.23 12.16 -1.05
N GLY A 3 5.62 10.97 -1.13
CA GLY A 3 5.78 10.03 -2.26
C GLY A 3 5.88 8.54 -1.89
N VAL A 4 5.77 8.17 -0.62
CA VAL A 4 5.65 6.76 -0.20
C VAL A 4 4.17 6.42 0.03
N THR A 5 3.73 5.27 -0.45
CA THR A 5 2.32 4.86 -0.38
C THR A 5 2.17 3.38 -0.12
N ALA A 6 1.14 2.99 0.64
CA ALA A 6 0.90 1.60 0.98
C ALA A 6 0.33 0.82 -0.22
N VAL A 7 0.86 -0.37 -0.47
CA VAL A 7 0.42 -1.25 -1.55
C VAL A 7 0.41 -2.69 -1.06
N SER A 8 -0.53 -3.48 -1.56
CA SER A 8 -0.55 -4.94 -1.37
C SER A 8 -0.13 -5.64 -2.67
N GLY A 9 0.43 -6.83 -2.55
CA GLY A 9 0.76 -7.71 -3.68
C GLY A 9 2.20 -8.21 -3.65
N ILE A 10 2.39 -9.39 -4.24
CA ILE A 10 3.67 -10.12 -4.29
C ILE A 10 4.76 -9.23 -4.90
N GLY A 11 5.91 -9.15 -4.24
CA GLY A 11 7.06 -8.36 -4.68
C GLY A 11 7.01 -6.88 -4.32
N ASN A 12 6.01 -6.43 -3.56
CA ASN A 12 6.06 -5.13 -2.89
C ASN A 12 6.18 -5.37 -1.37
N GLU A 13 7.21 -4.80 -0.74
CA GLU A 13 7.44 -4.84 0.72
C GLU A 13 6.43 -3.95 1.48
N GLY A 14 5.14 -4.02 1.11
CA GLY A 14 4.05 -3.24 1.68
C GLY A 14 4.02 -1.76 1.29
N THR A 15 5.10 -1.23 0.70
CA THR A 15 5.20 0.18 0.35
C THR A 15 5.77 0.40 -1.06
N LEU A 16 5.33 1.48 -1.69
CA LEU A 16 5.77 1.93 -3.01
C LEU A 16 6.34 3.34 -2.89
N ARG A 17 7.58 3.53 -3.33
CA ARG A 17 8.23 4.85 -3.40
C ARG A 17 8.01 5.45 -4.78
N LEU A 18 6.97 6.27 -4.96
CA LEU A 18 6.58 6.86 -6.25
C LEU A 18 7.66 7.78 -6.85
N LYS A 19 8.60 8.29 -6.06
CA LYS A 19 9.76 9.07 -6.53
C LYS A 19 10.91 8.20 -7.05
N SER A 20 10.84 6.88 -6.88
CA SER A 20 11.84 5.94 -7.41
C SER A 20 11.85 5.94 -8.93
N ALA A 21 13.02 5.72 -9.52
CA ALA A 21 13.17 5.55 -10.97
C ALA A 21 12.33 4.39 -11.51
N ALA A 22 12.10 3.35 -10.70
CA ALA A 22 11.22 2.23 -11.05
C ALA A 22 9.78 2.65 -11.38
N CYS A 23 9.32 3.81 -10.88
CA CYS A 23 8.00 4.33 -11.17
C CYS A 23 7.96 5.23 -12.41
N GLN A 24 9.10 5.63 -12.99
CA GLN A 24 9.16 6.67 -14.04
C GLN A 24 8.37 6.31 -15.30
N SER A 25 8.34 5.02 -15.68
CA SER A 25 7.64 4.49 -16.85
C SER A 25 6.57 3.46 -16.49
N ASP A 26 6.26 3.27 -15.20
CA ASP A 26 5.24 2.30 -14.75
C ASP A 26 3.83 2.84 -14.99
N THR A 27 3.15 2.27 -15.99
CA THR A 27 1.79 2.66 -16.41
C THR A 27 0.69 2.05 -15.57
N ARG A 28 1.01 1.21 -14.58
CA ARG A 28 0.01 0.66 -13.64
C ARG A 28 -0.48 1.75 -12.68
N PRO A 29 -1.71 1.63 -12.14
CA PRO A 29 -2.16 2.47 -11.03
C PRO A 29 -1.32 2.20 -9.77
N ILE A 30 -1.52 3.00 -8.70
CA ILE A 30 -0.83 2.76 -7.43
C ILE A 30 -1.08 1.32 -6.94
N LEU A 31 -2.35 0.93 -6.89
CA LEU A 31 -2.80 -0.42 -6.53
C LEU A 31 -4.00 -0.82 -7.39
N GLN A 32 -3.93 -2.00 -8.00
CA GLN A 32 -5.06 -2.56 -8.74
C GLN A 32 -6.23 -2.89 -7.81
N GLY A 33 -7.45 -2.58 -8.25
CA GLY A 33 -8.67 -2.79 -7.45
C GLY A 33 -8.90 -1.77 -6.31
N CYS A 34 -7.98 -0.82 -6.10
CA CYS A 34 -8.19 0.24 -5.10
C CYS A 34 -9.28 1.21 -5.54
N LYS A 35 -10.19 1.54 -4.61
CA LYS A 35 -11.35 2.41 -4.85
C LYS A 35 -11.06 3.90 -4.65
N CYS A 36 -9.80 4.29 -4.42
CA CYS A 36 -9.44 5.68 -4.26
C CYS A 36 -9.56 6.44 -5.59
N GLN A 37 -9.84 7.75 -5.51
CA GLN A 37 -10.04 8.59 -6.70
C GLN A 37 -8.86 8.54 -7.69
N ALA A 38 -7.63 8.37 -7.21
CA ALA A 38 -6.46 8.28 -8.09
C ALA A 38 -6.44 6.98 -8.89
N CYS A 39 -6.62 5.84 -8.22
CA CYS A 39 -6.60 4.52 -8.85
C CYS A 39 -7.79 4.32 -9.80
N VAL A 40 -8.99 4.74 -9.39
CA VAL A 40 -10.20 4.63 -10.22
C VAL A 40 -10.11 5.48 -11.50
N ASN A 41 -9.55 6.69 -11.40
CA ASN A 41 -9.37 7.57 -12.56
C ASN A 41 -8.10 7.26 -13.38
N GLY A 42 -7.45 6.11 -13.14
CA GLY A 42 -6.30 5.68 -13.95
C GLY A 42 -5.05 6.53 -13.79
N TYR A 43 -4.83 7.17 -12.63
CA TYR A 43 -3.56 7.84 -12.36
C TYR A 43 -2.45 6.80 -12.20
N THR A 44 -1.55 6.79 -13.18
CA THR A 44 -0.43 5.86 -13.22
C THR A 44 0.68 6.26 -12.27
N ARG A 45 1.49 5.28 -11.86
CA ARG A 45 2.70 5.50 -11.06
C ARG A 45 3.68 6.45 -11.76
N ALA A 46 3.83 6.33 -13.08
CA ALA A 46 4.61 7.26 -13.92
C ALA A 46 4.09 8.69 -13.88
N ARG A 47 2.77 8.89 -13.98
CA ARG A 47 2.17 10.23 -13.92
C ARG A 47 2.40 10.86 -12.55
N LEU A 48 2.17 10.10 -11.48
CA LEU A 48 2.41 10.55 -10.11
C LEU A 48 3.90 10.82 -9.85
N HIS A 49 4.80 9.98 -10.36
CA HIS A 49 6.25 10.19 -10.30
C HIS A 49 6.62 11.55 -10.90
N GLY A 50 6.17 11.83 -12.12
CA GLY A 50 6.42 13.10 -12.80
C GLY A 50 5.87 14.31 -12.05
N MET A 51 4.66 14.20 -11.49
CA MET A 51 4.05 15.26 -10.67
C MET A 51 4.82 15.51 -9.37
N LEU A 52 5.36 14.45 -8.74
CA LEU A 52 6.10 14.52 -7.47
C LEU A 52 7.56 14.98 -7.63
N LYS A 53 8.17 14.82 -8.81
CA LYS A 53 9.57 15.21 -9.09
C LYS A 53 9.73 16.64 -9.61
N LYS A 54 8.70 17.23 -10.24
CA LYS A 54 8.77 18.58 -10.83
C LYS A 54 8.64 19.66 -9.74
N ASN A 55 9.78 20.11 -9.18
CA ASN A 55 9.84 21.00 -8.02
C ASN A 55 9.67 22.52 -8.28
N LYS A 56 9.73 23.02 -9.53
CA LYS A 56 9.86 24.48 -9.78
C LYS A 56 8.75 25.17 -10.58
N ALA A 57 7.82 24.45 -11.22
CA ALA A 57 6.77 25.04 -12.07
C ALA A 57 5.35 24.48 -11.84
N ALA A 58 5.13 23.72 -10.76
CA ALA A 58 4.02 22.76 -10.69
C ALA A 58 3.29 22.72 -9.34
N GLY A 59 3.09 23.86 -8.68
CA GLY A 59 2.46 23.92 -7.35
C GLY A 59 1.13 23.15 -7.26
N VAL A 60 0.25 23.33 -8.25
CA VAL A 60 -1.05 22.63 -8.32
C VAL A 60 -0.88 21.13 -8.58
N ALA A 61 0.03 20.71 -9.46
CA ALA A 61 0.22 19.30 -9.77
C ALA A 61 0.90 18.54 -8.62
N LEU A 62 1.86 19.15 -7.93
CA LEU A 62 2.48 18.58 -6.74
C LEU A 62 1.45 18.44 -5.61
N ALA A 63 0.67 19.49 -5.34
CA ALA A 63 -0.39 19.45 -4.33
C ALA A 63 -1.43 18.36 -4.63
N LEU A 64 -1.85 18.23 -5.89
CA LEU A 64 -2.76 17.19 -6.33
C LEU A 64 -2.16 15.78 -6.15
N ALA A 65 -0.89 15.58 -6.51
CA ALA A 65 -0.23 14.29 -6.32
C ALA A 65 -0.13 13.91 -4.83
N VAL A 66 0.22 14.86 -3.95
CA VAL A 66 0.27 14.64 -2.51
C VAL A 66 -1.12 14.30 -1.96
N ARG A 67 -2.17 14.99 -2.43
CA ARG A 67 -3.56 14.68 -2.07
C ARG A 67 -3.96 13.28 -2.52
N PHE A 68 -3.58 12.86 -3.73
CA PHE A 68 -3.84 11.51 -4.22
C PHE A 68 -3.12 10.43 -3.41
N VAL A 69 -1.84 10.64 -3.08
CA VAL A 69 -1.10 9.73 -2.21
C VAL A 69 -1.75 9.61 -0.83
N THR A 70 -2.15 10.73 -0.24
CA THR A 70 -2.81 10.76 1.07
C THR A 70 -4.15 10.02 1.03
N MET A 71 -5.00 10.34 0.03
CA MET A 71 -6.30 9.70 -0.17
C MET A 71 -6.15 8.19 -0.40
N HIS A 72 -5.17 7.78 -1.20
CA HIS A 72 -4.87 6.38 -1.43
C HIS A 72 -4.51 5.66 -0.12
N ASN A 73 -3.61 6.23 0.69
CA ASN A 73 -3.19 5.62 1.95
C ASN A 73 -4.38 5.47 2.92
N VAL A 74 -5.24 6.48 3.03
CA VAL A 74 -6.45 6.40 3.86
C VAL A 74 -7.39 5.31 3.34
N CYS A 75 -7.65 5.27 2.03
CA CYS A 75 -8.51 4.25 1.41
C CYS A 75 -7.96 2.84 1.63
N TYR A 76 -6.64 2.66 1.50
CA TYR A 76 -5.96 1.40 1.76
C TYR A 76 -6.14 0.95 3.22
N MET A 77 -5.90 1.83 4.19
CA MET A 77 -6.06 1.50 5.61
C MET A 77 -7.52 1.19 5.97
N GLN A 78 -8.47 1.92 5.40
CA GLN A 78 -9.90 1.65 5.58
C GLN A 78 -10.29 0.28 5.02
N ASP A 79 -9.79 -0.10 3.84
CA ASP A 79 -10.04 -1.41 3.24
C ASP A 79 -9.37 -2.53 4.04
N LEU A 80 -8.10 -2.36 4.44
CA LEU A 80 -7.36 -3.32 5.25
C LEU A 80 -8.10 -3.61 6.56
N THR A 81 -8.48 -2.56 7.29
CA THR A 81 -9.20 -2.72 8.57
C THR A 81 -10.60 -3.27 8.37
N LYS A 82 -11.26 -2.99 7.24
CA LYS A 82 -12.55 -3.62 6.89
C LYS A 82 -12.39 -5.13 6.67
N ARG A 83 -11.41 -5.56 5.89
CA ARG A 83 -11.12 -6.99 5.65
C ARG A 83 -10.74 -7.71 6.94
N MET A 84 -9.93 -7.07 7.78
CA MET A 84 -9.57 -7.60 9.10
C MET A 84 -10.80 -7.77 10.00
N ARG A 85 -11.68 -6.76 10.08
CA ARG A 85 -12.94 -6.87 10.83
C ARG A 85 -13.83 -7.99 10.30
N GLN A 86 -13.93 -8.14 8.98
CA GLN A 86 -14.69 -9.24 8.38
C GLN A 86 -14.13 -10.61 8.76
N ALA A 87 -12.80 -10.80 8.70
CA ALA A 87 -12.17 -12.05 9.09
C ALA A 87 -12.36 -12.39 10.58
N ILE A 88 -12.42 -11.38 11.45
CA ILE A 88 -12.77 -11.59 12.87
C ILE A 88 -14.21 -12.10 12.99
N MET A 89 -15.17 -11.47 12.29
CA MET A 89 -16.58 -11.87 12.32
C MET A 89 -16.82 -13.27 11.72
N GLU A 90 -16.00 -13.67 10.75
CA GLU A 90 -16.05 -14.98 10.09
C GLU A 90 -15.19 -16.04 10.79
N GLU A 91 -14.56 -15.72 11.93
CA GLU A 91 -13.62 -16.60 12.64
C GLU A 91 -12.41 -17.06 11.80
N THR A 92 -12.08 -16.34 10.71
CA THR A 92 -10.96 -16.62 9.80
C THR A 92 -9.76 -15.70 9.99
N HIS A 93 -9.69 -14.99 11.12
CA HIS A 93 -8.66 -13.99 11.40
C HIS A 93 -7.21 -14.53 11.37
N GLU A 94 -6.96 -15.76 11.81
CA GLU A 94 -5.63 -16.39 11.72
C GLU A 94 -5.17 -16.52 10.26
N SER A 95 -6.02 -17.06 9.40
CA SER A 95 -5.77 -17.18 7.96
C SER A 95 -5.54 -15.81 7.30
N PHE A 96 -6.27 -14.78 7.75
CA PHE A 96 -6.04 -13.41 7.31
C PHE A 96 -4.65 -12.90 7.69
N CYS A 97 -4.21 -13.09 8.93
CA CYS A 97 -2.88 -12.69 9.40
C CYS A 97 -1.76 -13.40 8.64
N ARG A 98 -1.85 -14.72 8.48
CA ARG A 98 -0.88 -15.52 7.69
C ARG A 98 -0.82 -15.03 6.24
N GLY A 99 -1.98 -14.84 5.61
CA GLY A 99 -2.07 -14.34 4.24
C GLY A 99 -1.48 -12.93 4.08
N PHE A 100 -1.73 -12.05 5.05
CA PHE A 100 -1.18 -10.69 5.06
C PHE A 100 0.35 -10.69 5.20
N LEU A 101 0.89 -11.50 6.11
CA LEU A 101 2.33 -11.63 6.29
C LEU A 101 3.03 -12.23 5.07
N ASN A 102 2.44 -13.25 4.44
CA ASN A 102 2.98 -13.82 3.20
C ASN A 102 3.03 -12.80 2.05
N GLN A 103 2.11 -11.84 2.02
CA GLN A 103 2.15 -10.74 1.04
C GLN A 103 3.23 -9.71 1.38
N LEU A 104 3.43 -9.39 2.66
CA LEU A 104 4.38 -8.38 3.12
C LEU A 104 5.83 -8.88 3.13
N PHE A 105 6.01 -10.16 3.47
CA PHE A 105 7.29 -10.86 3.61
C PHE A 105 7.28 -12.14 2.76
N PRO A 106 7.25 -12.03 1.41
CA PRO A 106 7.15 -13.19 0.54
C PRO A 106 8.34 -14.15 0.65
N SER A 107 9.48 -13.68 1.17
CA SER A 107 10.66 -14.51 1.43
C SER A 107 10.63 -15.19 2.80
N GLY A 108 9.54 -15.06 3.57
CA GLY A 108 9.42 -15.62 4.92
C GLY A 108 10.26 -14.90 5.98
N ASN A 109 10.85 -13.75 5.64
CA ASN A 109 11.68 -12.93 6.53
C ASN A 109 10.83 -12.04 7.46
N VAL A 110 9.82 -12.63 8.11
CA VAL A 110 8.98 -11.93 9.08
C VAL A 110 9.84 -11.54 10.29
N PRO A 111 9.85 -10.26 10.73
CA PRO A 111 10.62 -9.85 11.90
C PRO A 111 10.22 -10.60 13.17
N GLN A 112 11.19 -10.95 14.02
CA GLN A 112 10.95 -11.74 15.24
C GLN A 112 9.90 -11.11 16.15
N TRP A 113 9.95 -9.78 16.36
CA TRP A 113 8.97 -9.08 17.18
C TRP A 113 7.51 -9.26 16.70
N ALA A 114 7.29 -9.41 15.39
CA ALA A 114 5.97 -9.64 14.82
C ALA A 114 5.55 -11.10 15.00
N GLN A 115 6.50 -12.05 14.90
CA GLN A 115 6.27 -13.46 15.19
C GLN A 115 5.85 -13.68 16.65
N ASP A 116 6.59 -13.07 17.58
CA ASP A 116 6.33 -13.15 19.01
C ASP A 116 4.96 -12.55 19.36
N ALA A 117 4.62 -11.39 18.79
CA ALA A 117 3.35 -10.71 19.04
C ALA A 117 2.13 -11.55 18.59
N LEU A 118 2.22 -12.20 17.43
CA LEU A 118 1.14 -13.06 16.92
C LEU A 118 1.04 -14.35 17.73
N THR A 119 2.17 -14.95 18.09
CA THR A 119 2.20 -16.14 18.96
C THR A 119 1.55 -15.85 20.32
N ALA A 120 1.88 -14.70 20.93
CA ALA A 120 1.28 -14.26 22.18
C ALA A 120 -0.23 -13.99 22.06
N ALA A 121 -0.71 -13.63 20.86
CA ALA A 121 -2.14 -13.48 20.55
C ALA A 121 -2.84 -14.81 20.21
N GLY A 122 -2.16 -15.95 20.28
CA GLY A 122 -2.70 -17.27 19.92
C GLY A 122 -2.77 -17.52 18.41
N ILE A 123 -2.12 -16.68 17.60
CA ILE A 123 -2.04 -16.80 16.14
C ILE A 123 -0.72 -17.49 15.82
N LEU A 124 -0.77 -18.77 15.48
CA LEU A 124 0.39 -19.49 14.99
C LEU A 124 0.70 -18.99 13.57
N ILE A 125 1.97 -18.80 13.24
CA ILE A 125 2.42 -18.38 11.90
C ILE A 125 3.46 -19.34 11.35
#